data_AF-A0AA43RZ47-F1
#
_entry.id   AF-A0AA43RZ47-F1
#
_cell.length_a   1.000
_cell.length_b   1.000
_cell.length_c   1.000
_cell.angle_alpha   90.00
_cell.angle_beta   90.00
_cell.angle_gamma   90.00
#
_symmetry.space_group_name_H-M   'P 1'
#
loop_
_entity.id
_entity.type
_entity.pdbx_description
1 polymer ?
#
loop_
_entity_poly.entity_id
_entity_poly.type
_entity_poly.pdbx_seq_one_letter_code
_entity_poly.pdbx_strand_id
1 'polypeptide(L)'
;MKLVDYMTSLNKEDAYAQYEYVITKPKDYTQVTRKQMANEVLSYYEAFTETDFEMFFDYEEYRIMFQLLDGYYEINALDLPCYRLMNKLVCMNENELNSNDRNITLFEELYPILEKFVSKEMPSDSFLKNSERFFITNGLMFSQGVMPEKDLVIVLAELLNETENNIETWLDNNQALRFVMHMYENPTLFEDSPRFYVHHTIEDEFLSVLDAREALGSFANMLLTIDEYIILGKHQLSLFEPTVKDYVSFIFEQQFVMPVEEALLELFINMSVFTNDSENILMSIQNIYETFGPDDKQEEFIKKITEAFMHSVSPSLGGHTPISIMDELDSMDNTKQTDAHLKKEDADLFYKLYFALLEYTNNKYKINEELKRIYKQKRLVPNQLLPISKYLFEHRDIIDDFVDENPYTFTNEELAIVAGFKQAVTGFFTLYDFEETYAVIADEKHRYAVVGVEVNLDRVYQGRLPVFVQTNLLPFRNVIIYDGLLSELPIQMSSNVIDTLQTIDDLPLIKSFLRVMN
;
A
#
# COMPACT_ATOMS: atom_id res chain seq x y z
N MET A 1 36.91 20.98 10.19
CA MET A 1 36.96 20.08 11.37
C MET A 1 37.21 18.66 10.87
N LYS A 2 37.95 17.87 11.66
CA LYS A 2 38.26 16.48 11.36
C LYS A 2 37.14 15.55 11.78
N LEU A 3 36.91 14.47 11.01
CA LEU A 3 35.89 13.47 11.35
C LEU A 3 36.15 12.83 12.72
N VAL A 4 37.42 12.58 13.04
CA VAL A 4 37.80 12.01 14.35
C VAL A 4 37.41 12.95 15.49
N ASP A 5 37.62 14.25 15.32
CA ASP A 5 37.33 15.24 16.36
C ASP A 5 35.80 15.34 16.56
N TYR A 6 35.03 15.39 15.47
CA TYR A 6 33.56 15.34 15.48
C TYR A 6 33.03 14.09 16.18
N MET A 7 33.45 12.90 15.74
CA MET A 7 33.00 11.64 16.33
C MET A 7 33.34 11.53 17.82
N THR A 8 34.44 12.16 18.28
CA THR A 8 34.79 12.18 19.69
C THR A 8 34.04 13.20 20.54
N SER A 9 33.46 14.23 19.92
CA SER A 9 32.63 15.23 20.60
C SER A 9 31.23 14.71 20.89
N LEU A 10 30.69 13.85 20.02
CA LEU A 10 29.42 13.16 20.21
C LEU A 10 29.46 12.21 21.41
N ASN A 11 28.30 11.93 22.01
CA ASN A 11 28.19 10.82 22.94
C ASN A 11 28.46 9.49 22.19
N LYS A 12 28.79 8.41 22.92
CA LYS A 12 29.20 7.16 22.26
C LYS A 12 28.05 6.47 21.52
N GLU A 13 26.82 6.63 21.99
CA GLU A 13 25.62 6.06 21.39
C GLU A 13 25.33 6.71 20.04
N ASP A 14 25.27 8.05 19.98
CA ASP A 14 25.07 8.80 18.74
C ASP A 14 26.18 8.51 17.71
N ALA A 15 27.43 8.50 18.16
CA ALA A 15 28.57 8.18 17.31
C ALA A 15 28.49 6.75 16.76
N TYR A 16 27.96 5.80 17.55
CA TYR A 16 27.80 4.44 17.09
C TYR A 16 26.66 4.31 16.08
N ALA A 17 25.54 5.00 16.30
CA ALA A 17 24.41 5.03 15.35
C ALA A 17 24.82 5.55 13.97
N GLN A 18 25.64 6.61 13.91
CA GLN A 18 26.19 7.10 12.64
C GLN A 18 27.24 6.14 12.04
N TYR A 19 28.03 5.47 12.88
CA TYR A 19 29.02 4.48 12.44
C TYR A 19 28.36 3.23 11.82
N GLU A 20 27.33 2.67 12.44
CA GLU A 20 26.59 1.52 11.91
C GLU A 20 25.77 1.87 10.67
N TYR A 21 25.39 3.15 10.52
CA TYR A 21 24.77 3.64 9.29
C TYR A 21 25.72 3.48 8.09
N VAL A 22 27.02 3.79 8.26
CA VAL A 22 28.00 3.76 7.16
C VAL A 22 28.61 2.38 6.94
N ILE A 23 28.91 1.65 8.01
CA ILE A 23 29.69 0.41 7.93
C ILE A 23 28.76 -0.80 7.85
N THR A 24 28.87 -1.58 6.76
CA THR A 24 28.04 -2.77 6.50
C THR A 24 28.11 -3.86 7.58
N LYS A 25 29.27 -3.99 8.23
CA LYS A 25 29.54 -5.00 9.27
C LYS A 25 30.25 -4.32 10.45
N PRO A 26 29.52 -3.51 11.23
CA PRO A 26 30.13 -2.72 12.28
C PRO A 26 30.63 -3.65 13.39
N LYS A 27 31.72 -3.23 14.06
CA LYS A 27 32.17 -3.89 15.29
C LYS A 27 31.13 -3.69 16.39
N ASP A 28 31.01 -4.67 17.28
CA ASP A 28 30.15 -4.57 18.46
C ASP A 28 30.40 -3.27 19.24
N TYR A 29 29.31 -2.59 19.64
CA TYR A 29 29.31 -1.35 20.42
C TYR A 29 30.32 -1.35 21.58
N THR A 30 30.43 -2.47 22.30
CA THR A 30 31.32 -2.60 23.46
C THR A 30 32.80 -2.70 23.10
N GLN A 31 33.11 -3.08 21.85
CA GLN A 31 34.46 -3.39 21.37
C GLN A 31 35.10 -2.29 20.51
N VAL A 32 34.38 -1.20 20.25
CA VAL A 32 34.86 -0.11 19.40
C VAL A 32 34.80 1.24 20.12
N THR A 33 35.83 2.05 19.93
CA THR A 33 35.92 3.42 20.44
C THR A 33 35.52 4.42 19.36
N ARG A 34 35.02 5.61 19.75
CA ARG A 34 34.64 6.69 18.80
C ARG A 34 35.75 7.03 17.78
N LYS A 35 37.01 7.03 18.23
CA LYS A 35 38.17 7.24 17.36
C LYS A 35 38.38 6.08 16.37
N GLN A 36 38.18 4.84 16.80
CA GLN A 36 38.23 3.69 15.90
C GLN A 36 37.10 3.70 14.88
N MET A 37 35.87 4.09 15.30
CA MET A 37 34.72 4.25 14.39
C MET A 37 35.07 5.23 13.27
N ALA A 38 35.53 6.44 13.62
CA ALA A 38 35.93 7.47 12.63
C ALA A 38 37.00 6.97 11.66
N ASN A 39 38.06 6.34 12.15
CA ASN A 39 39.13 5.81 11.29
C ASN A 39 38.64 4.69 10.37
N GLU A 40 37.70 3.87 10.83
CA GLU A 40 37.13 2.79 10.04
C GLU A 40 36.22 3.33 8.93
N VAL A 41 35.44 4.39 9.21
CA VAL A 41 34.66 5.14 8.21
C VAL A 41 35.57 5.72 7.13
N LEU A 42 36.68 6.38 7.53
CA LEU A 42 37.66 6.89 6.54
C LEU A 42 38.25 5.76 5.70
N SER A 43 38.66 4.66 6.33
CA SER A 43 39.22 3.49 5.63
C SER A 43 38.21 2.85 4.67
N TYR A 44 36.93 2.87 5.04
CA TYR A 44 35.83 2.38 4.21
C TYR A 44 35.69 3.22 2.94
N TYR A 45 35.62 4.55 3.06
CA TYR A 45 35.57 5.44 1.90
C TYR A 45 36.84 5.43 1.05
N GLU A 46 38.03 5.30 1.66
CA GLU A 46 39.27 5.16 0.91
C GLU A 46 39.30 3.91 0.03
N ALA A 47 38.59 2.85 0.42
CA ALA A 47 38.52 1.58 -0.29
C ALA A 47 37.44 1.53 -1.37
N PHE A 48 36.61 2.58 -1.52
CA PHE A 48 35.56 2.62 -2.53
C PHE A 48 36.13 2.45 -3.94
N THR A 49 35.50 1.58 -4.71
CA THR A 49 35.58 1.58 -6.17
C THR A 49 34.55 2.55 -6.76
N GLU A 50 34.63 2.80 -8.07
CA GLU A 50 33.61 3.60 -8.77
C GLU A 50 32.20 3.01 -8.58
N THR A 51 32.10 1.68 -8.62
CA THR A 51 30.83 0.97 -8.45
C THR A 51 30.31 1.07 -7.03
N ASP A 52 31.17 1.01 -6.01
CA ASP A 52 30.76 1.20 -4.61
C ASP A 52 30.20 2.62 -4.41
N PHE A 53 30.89 3.62 -4.96
CA PHE A 53 30.45 5.02 -4.90
C PHE A 53 29.10 5.23 -5.62
N GLU A 54 28.94 4.68 -6.83
CA GLU A 54 27.69 4.72 -7.63
C GLU A 54 26.50 4.03 -6.94
N MET A 55 26.74 3.01 -6.12
CA MET A 55 25.68 2.33 -5.36
C MET A 55 25.37 3.00 -4.03
N PHE A 56 26.34 3.69 -3.43
CA PHE A 56 26.20 4.27 -2.10
C PHE A 56 25.68 5.70 -2.10
N PHE A 57 25.89 6.47 -3.17
CA PHE A 57 25.44 7.86 -3.28
C PHE A 57 24.47 8.06 -4.45
N ASP A 58 23.56 9.01 -4.28
CA ASP A 58 22.64 9.47 -5.32
C ASP A 58 23.09 10.80 -5.98
N TYR A 59 22.41 11.19 -7.05
CA TYR A 59 22.78 12.35 -7.86
C TYR A 59 22.63 13.69 -7.11
N GLU A 60 21.66 13.83 -6.21
CA GLU A 60 21.52 15.06 -5.43
C GLU A 60 22.65 15.16 -4.41
N GLU A 61 23.02 14.05 -3.77
CA GLU A 61 24.18 13.96 -2.90
C GLU A 61 25.48 14.28 -3.65
N TYR A 62 25.66 13.74 -4.87
CA TYR A 62 26.78 14.07 -5.74
C TYR A 62 26.89 15.57 -6.02
N ARG A 63 25.76 16.21 -6.37
CA ARG A 63 25.70 17.65 -6.66
C ARG A 63 26.13 18.49 -5.47
N ILE A 64 25.67 18.13 -4.27
CA ILE A 64 26.05 18.82 -3.03
C ILE A 64 27.53 18.59 -2.72
N MET A 65 28.03 17.35 -2.82
CA MET A 65 29.45 17.05 -2.64
C MET A 65 30.34 17.84 -3.62
N PHE A 66 29.92 18.02 -4.87
CA PHE A 66 30.65 18.81 -5.86
C PHE A 66 30.79 20.27 -5.42
N GLN A 67 29.72 20.89 -4.92
CA GLN A 67 29.76 22.26 -4.40
C GLN A 67 30.59 22.38 -3.11
N LEU A 68 30.50 21.37 -2.24
CA LEU A 68 31.25 21.30 -0.99
C LEU A 68 32.77 21.17 -1.19
N LEU A 69 33.23 20.58 -2.30
CA LEU A 69 34.66 20.54 -2.65
C LEU A 69 35.22 21.94 -2.93
N ASP A 70 34.40 22.87 -3.41
CA ASP A 70 34.77 24.26 -3.72
C ASP A 70 34.59 25.23 -2.53
N GLY A 71 34.03 24.77 -1.41
CA GLY A 71 33.85 25.60 -0.22
C GLY A 71 32.79 25.07 0.75
N TYR A 72 31.63 25.73 0.76
CA TYR A 72 30.50 25.41 1.61
C TYR A 72 29.22 25.29 0.78
N TYR A 73 28.23 24.60 1.33
CA TYR A 73 26.89 24.50 0.76
C TYR A 73 25.87 25.06 1.74
N GLU A 74 24.91 25.85 1.24
CA GLU A 74 23.84 26.43 2.04
C GLU A 74 22.62 25.50 2.07
N ILE A 75 22.40 24.82 3.20
CA ILE A 75 21.31 23.88 3.41
C ILE A 75 19.97 24.59 3.60
N ASN A 76 18.89 23.99 3.11
CA ASN A 76 17.51 24.35 3.46
C ASN A 76 16.76 23.17 4.08
N ALA A 77 15.59 23.43 4.67
CA ALA A 77 14.81 22.44 5.41
C ALA A 77 14.28 21.25 4.57
N LEU A 78 14.31 21.32 3.23
CA LEU A 78 13.95 20.21 2.33
C LEU A 78 15.15 19.47 1.73
N ASP A 79 16.37 19.80 2.13
CA ASP A 79 17.57 19.15 1.63
C ASP A 79 17.78 17.78 2.31
N LEU A 80 16.84 16.86 2.12
CA LEU A 80 16.99 15.44 2.48
C LEU A 80 18.34 14.83 2.04
N PRO A 81 18.89 15.16 0.85
CA PRO A 81 20.23 14.70 0.48
C PRO A 81 21.34 15.19 1.42
N CYS A 82 21.25 16.41 1.97
CA CYS A 82 22.22 16.90 2.94
C CYS A 82 22.16 16.10 4.25
N TYR A 83 20.97 15.81 4.77
CA TYR A 83 20.84 14.94 5.96
C TYR A 83 21.34 13.53 5.70
N ARG A 84 21.12 12.98 4.49
CA ARG A 84 21.73 11.69 4.09
C ARG A 84 23.26 11.77 4.08
N LEU A 85 23.86 12.83 3.54
CA LEU A 85 25.31 13.04 3.58
C LEU A 85 25.84 13.16 5.02
N MET A 86 25.12 13.86 5.91
CA MET A 86 25.48 13.96 7.33
C MET A 86 25.40 12.61 8.04
N ASN A 87 24.33 11.84 7.80
CA ASN A 87 24.18 10.47 8.32
C ASN A 87 25.26 9.52 7.77
N LYS A 88 25.69 9.76 6.53
CA LYS A 88 26.84 9.09 5.90
C LYS A 88 28.19 9.60 6.43
N LEU A 89 28.23 10.50 7.41
CA LEU A 89 29.46 11.10 7.95
C LEU A 89 30.33 11.76 6.86
N VAL A 90 29.70 12.35 5.83
CA VAL A 90 30.39 13.03 4.73
C VAL A 90 30.63 14.51 5.05
N CYS A 91 29.61 15.16 5.59
CA CYS A 91 29.63 16.56 5.95
C CYS A 91 29.07 16.77 7.35
N MET A 92 29.19 18.00 7.83
CA MET A 92 28.68 18.46 9.11
C MET A 92 28.15 19.88 8.97
N ASN A 93 27.24 20.27 9.87
CA ASN A 93 26.94 21.67 10.10
C ASN A 93 28.05 22.26 10.99
N GLU A 94 28.63 23.40 10.60
CA GLU A 94 29.74 24.02 11.35
C GLU A 94 29.32 24.62 12.69
N ASN A 95 28.03 24.87 12.93
CA ASN A 95 27.58 25.64 14.08
C ASN A 95 26.67 24.90 15.07
N GLU A 96 26.71 25.36 16.33
CA GLU A 96 25.85 24.93 17.42
C GLU A 96 24.36 25.18 17.13
N LEU A 97 23.52 24.38 17.77
CA LEU A 97 22.05 24.24 17.73
C LEU A 97 21.18 25.53 17.71
N ASN A 98 21.75 26.74 17.67
CA ASN A 98 21.04 28.03 17.75
C ASN A 98 21.54 29.11 16.77
N SER A 99 22.30 28.77 15.72
CA SER A 99 22.74 29.76 14.71
C SER A 99 21.86 29.74 13.46
N ASN A 100 21.63 30.90 12.85
CA ASN A 100 21.01 31.00 11.51
C ASN A 100 21.98 30.61 10.37
N ASP A 101 23.14 30.05 10.70
CA ASP A 101 24.10 29.64 9.70
C ASP A 101 23.64 28.33 9.07
N ARG A 102 23.43 28.41 7.77
CA ARG A 102 22.94 27.31 6.93
C ARG A 102 24.10 26.59 6.25
N ASN A 103 25.34 26.87 6.62
CA ASN A 103 26.50 26.32 5.94
C ASN A 103 26.87 24.93 6.46
N ILE A 104 26.95 23.98 5.55
CA ILE A 104 27.57 22.68 5.79
C ILE A 104 28.93 22.61 5.09
N THR A 105 29.86 21.88 5.69
CA THR A 105 31.22 21.67 5.17
C THR A 105 31.64 20.20 5.27
N LEU A 106 32.61 19.79 4.45
CA LEU A 106 33.15 18.43 4.48
C LEU A 106 34.09 18.24 5.66
N PHE A 107 34.18 17.00 6.14
CA PHE A 107 35.30 16.63 7.00
C PHE A 107 36.62 16.72 6.22
N GLU A 108 37.63 17.30 6.85
CA GLU A 108 38.93 17.60 6.23
C GLU A 108 39.56 16.40 5.53
N GLU A 109 39.42 15.20 6.12
CA GLU A 109 39.99 13.98 5.57
C GLU A 109 39.25 13.45 4.33
N LEU A 110 37.99 13.84 4.11
CA LEU A 110 37.18 13.36 3.00
C LEU A 110 37.42 14.13 1.69
N TYR A 111 37.91 15.36 1.75
CA TYR A 111 38.26 16.15 0.56
C TYR A 111 39.06 15.35 -0.50
N PRO A 112 40.27 14.82 -0.19
CA PRO A 112 41.06 14.09 -1.17
C PRO A 112 40.48 12.71 -1.55
N ILE A 113 39.51 12.19 -0.79
CA ILE A 113 38.84 10.93 -1.10
C ILE A 113 37.73 11.20 -2.14
N LEU A 114 36.88 12.18 -1.88
CA LEU A 114 35.75 12.54 -2.74
C LEU A 114 36.18 13.16 -4.06
N GLU A 115 37.27 13.95 -4.08
CA GLU A 115 37.81 14.55 -5.31
C GLU A 115 38.13 13.52 -6.41
N LYS A 116 38.39 12.25 -6.02
CA LYS A 116 38.61 11.14 -6.98
C LYS A 116 37.37 10.78 -7.78
N PHE A 117 36.19 10.91 -7.18
CA PHE A 117 34.90 10.52 -7.74
C PHE A 117 34.12 11.74 -8.26
N VAL A 118 34.14 12.82 -7.50
CA VAL A 118 33.38 14.04 -7.72
C VAL A 118 34.28 15.10 -8.36
N SER A 119 34.78 14.80 -9.56
CA SER A 119 35.74 15.67 -10.28
C SER A 119 35.10 16.56 -11.35
N LYS A 120 33.81 16.36 -11.62
CA LYS A 120 33.05 17.07 -12.66
C LYS A 120 31.68 17.47 -12.13
N GLU A 121 31.10 18.52 -12.69
CA GLU A 121 29.76 18.98 -12.32
C GLU A 121 28.68 17.92 -12.58
N MET A 122 28.82 17.16 -13.67
CA MET A 122 27.90 16.07 -14.03
C MET A 122 28.60 14.70 -13.88
N PRO A 123 27.96 13.72 -13.21
CA PRO A 123 28.49 12.37 -13.07
C PRO A 123 28.28 11.54 -14.35
N SER A 124 28.66 10.26 -14.29
CA SER A 124 28.49 9.31 -15.40
C SER A 124 27.01 9.00 -15.69
N ASP A 125 26.69 8.57 -16.92
CA ASP A 125 25.34 8.11 -17.26
C ASP A 125 24.92 6.88 -16.41
N SER A 126 25.89 6.04 -16.03
CA SER A 126 25.68 4.90 -15.13
C SER A 126 25.22 5.36 -13.75
N PHE A 127 25.91 6.36 -13.18
CA PHE A 127 25.56 6.99 -11.92
C PHE A 127 24.16 7.61 -11.96
N LEU A 128 23.82 8.32 -13.04
CA LEU A 128 22.49 8.91 -13.22
C LEU A 128 21.40 7.84 -13.28
N LYS A 129 21.61 6.74 -14.02
CA LYS A 129 20.66 5.62 -14.07
C LYS A 129 20.49 4.96 -12.70
N ASN A 130 21.57 4.76 -11.95
CA ASN A 130 21.51 4.21 -10.59
C ASN A 130 20.79 5.15 -9.62
N SER A 131 20.98 6.45 -9.76
CA SER A 131 20.27 7.47 -8.97
C SER A 131 18.78 7.50 -9.27
N GLU A 132 18.40 7.43 -10.55
CA GLU A 132 17.00 7.33 -10.96
C GLU A 132 16.33 6.09 -10.38
N ARG A 133 17.01 4.94 -10.47
CA ARG A 133 16.58 3.69 -9.85
C ARG A 133 16.39 3.84 -8.33
N PHE A 134 17.32 4.49 -7.65
CA PHE A 134 17.22 4.79 -6.22
C PHE A 134 15.98 5.64 -5.91
N PHE A 135 15.75 6.74 -6.63
CA PHE A 135 14.62 7.62 -6.39
C PHE A 135 13.28 6.95 -6.70
N ILE A 136 13.17 6.18 -7.79
CA ILE A 136 11.95 5.41 -8.12
C ILE A 136 11.63 4.43 -6.99
N THR A 137 12.65 3.67 -6.55
CA THR A 137 12.48 2.68 -5.48
C THR A 137 12.05 3.34 -4.16
N ASN A 138 12.71 4.44 -3.79
CA ASN A 138 12.38 5.18 -2.57
C ASN A 138 11.01 5.83 -2.63
N GLY A 139 10.63 6.39 -3.79
CA GLY A 139 9.30 6.97 -4.00
C GLY A 139 8.19 5.91 -3.96
N LEU A 140 8.42 4.75 -4.57
CA LEU A 140 7.49 3.62 -4.48
C LEU A 140 7.32 3.18 -3.03
N MET A 141 8.41 2.87 -2.34
CA MET A 141 8.36 2.44 -0.94
C MET A 141 7.79 3.49 -0.01
N PHE A 142 8.05 4.79 -0.25
CA PHE A 142 7.39 5.85 0.50
C PHE A 142 5.88 5.84 0.22
N SER A 143 5.45 5.87 -1.05
CA SER A 143 4.01 5.88 -1.41
C SER A 143 3.24 4.67 -0.87
N GLN A 144 3.89 3.51 -0.79
CA GLN A 144 3.26 2.27 -0.38
C GLN A 144 3.52 1.95 1.10
N GLY A 145 4.52 2.53 1.74
CA GLY A 145 4.94 2.24 3.12
C GLY A 145 5.45 0.82 3.34
N VAL A 146 4.61 -0.18 3.10
CA VAL A 146 4.83 -1.61 3.28
C VAL A 146 4.38 -2.36 2.04
N MET A 147 5.26 -3.23 1.52
CA MET A 147 4.97 -4.11 0.38
C MET A 147 5.54 -5.51 0.59
N PRO A 148 4.83 -6.57 0.18
CA PRO A 148 5.43 -7.89 0.03
C PRO A 148 6.64 -7.85 -0.91
N GLU A 149 7.72 -8.58 -0.57
CA GLU A 149 8.96 -8.63 -1.38
C GLU A 149 8.67 -8.96 -2.85
N LYS A 150 7.83 -9.98 -3.10
CA LYS A 150 7.46 -10.40 -4.45
C LYS A 150 6.79 -9.29 -5.26
N ASP A 151 5.85 -8.56 -4.65
CA ASP A 151 5.11 -7.50 -5.33
C ASP A 151 6.02 -6.30 -5.61
N LEU A 152 6.88 -5.94 -4.65
CA LEU A 152 7.89 -4.90 -4.83
C LEU A 152 8.81 -5.23 -6.02
N VAL A 153 9.32 -6.47 -6.08
CA VAL A 153 10.22 -6.92 -7.15
C VAL A 153 9.53 -6.86 -8.51
N ILE A 154 8.29 -7.33 -8.63
CA ILE A 154 7.51 -7.31 -9.89
C ILE A 154 7.26 -5.87 -10.34
N VAL A 155 6.77 -5.00 -9.45
CA VAL A 155 6.45 -3.61 -9.78
C VAL A 155 7.71 -2.85 -10.20
N LEU A 156 8.83 -3.01 -9.47
CA LEU A 156 10.09 -2.37 -9.83
C LEU A 156 10.67 -2.90 -11.14
N ALA A 157 10.56 -4.21 -11.41
CA ALA A 157 11.01 -4.80 -12.67
C ALA A 157 10.27 -4.19 -13.87
N GLU A 158 8.96 -3.97 -13.73
CA GLU A 158 8.15 -3.30 -14.74
C GLU A 158 8.51 -1.81 -14.88
N LEU A 159 8.55 -1.06 -13.78
CA LEU A 159 8.85 0.38 -13.78
C LEU A 159 10.24 0.70 -14.36
N LEU A 160 11.24 -0.12 -14.04
CA LEU A 160 12.63 0.07 -14.44
C LEU A 160 12.97 -0.62 -15.76
N ASN A 161 12.04 -1.42 -16.31
CA ASN A 161 12.27 -2.27 -17.47
C ASN A 161 13.51 -3.18 -17.30
N GLU A 162 13.57 -3.86 -16.16
CA GLU A 162 14.63 -4.81 -15.80
C GLU A 162 14.04 -6.17 -15.42
N THR A 163 14.87 -7.21 -15.30
CA THR A 163 14.41 -8.53 -14.84
C THR A 163 14.27 -8.56 -13.32
N GLU A 164 13.29 -9.29 -12.80
CA GLU A 164 13.09 -9.51 -11.35
C GLU A 164 14.39 -9.89 -10.62
N ASN A 165 15.18 -10.83 -11.14
CA ASN A 165 16.47 -11.25 -10.55
C ASN A 165 17.49 -10.09 -10.42
N ASN A 166 17.47 -9.12 -11.34
CA ASN A 166 18.35 -7.95 -11.26
C ASN A 166 17.82 -6.95 -10.22
N ILE A 167 16.51 -6.89 -10.00
CA ILE A 167 15.90 -6.10 -8.93
C ILE A 167 16.27 -6.70 -7.57
N GLU A 168 16.03 -8.00 -7.38
CA GLU A 168 16.37 -8.73 -6.16
C GLU A 168 17.85 -8.56 -5.81
N THR A 169 18.73 -8.84 -6.76
CA THR A 169 20.19 -8.71 -6.56
C THR A 169 20.56 -7.29 -6.13
N TRP A 170 19.91 -6.26 -6.67
CA TRP A 170 20.22 -4.89 -6.29
C TRP A 170 19.65 -4.51 -4.93
N LEU A 171 18.41 -4.92 -4.61
CA LEU A 171 17.82 -4.69 -3.29
C LEU A 171 18.67 -5.33 -2.18
N ASP A 172 19.19 -6.53 -2.41
CA ASP A 172 20.05 -7.25 -1.46
C ASP A 172 21.41 -6.59 -1.23
N ASN A 173 21.93 -5.86 -2.22
CA ASN A 173 23.29 -5.32 -2.19
C ASN A 173 23.35 -3.79 -2.02
N ASN A 174 22.24 -3.07 -2.18
CA ASN A 174 22.21 -1.62 -2.10
C ASN A 174 22.02 -1.13 -0.65
N GLN A 175 23.12 -0.66 -0.05
CA GLN A 175 23.13 -0.16 1.33
C GLN A 175 22.57 1.26 1.49
N ALA A 176 22.38 2.00 0.40
CA ALA A 176 21.75 3.31 0.44
C ALA A 176 20.24 3.21 0.69
N LEU A 177 19.62 2.08 0.32
CA LEU A 177 18.21 1.82 0.63
C LEU A 177 18.06 1.52 2.12
N ARG A 178 17.17 2.27 2.78
CA ARG A 178 16.86 2.12 4.20
C ARG A 178 15.45 1.57 4.35
N PHE A 179 15.26 0.37 3.83
CA PHE A 179 14.04 -0.41 4.05
C PHE A 179 14.37 -1.57 4.97
N VAL A 180 13.48 -1.83 5.91
CA VAL A 180 13.62 -2.94 6.84
C VAL A 180 12.89 -4.14 6.26
N MET A 181 13.61 -5.26 6.14
CA MET A 181 13.00 -6.54 5.83
C MET A 181 12.44 -7.14 7.12
N HIS A 182 11.12 -7.16 7.23
CA HIS A 182 10.44 -7.90 8.29
C HIS A 182 10.10 -9.31 7.81
N MET A 183 10.51 -10.32 8.58
CA MET A 183 10.00 -11.68 8.45
C MET A 183 8.81 -11.85 9.38
N TYR A 184 7.63 -12.10 8.82
CA TYR A 184 6.44 -12.33 9.62
C TYR A 184 6.37 -13.81 10.03
N GLU A 185 6.53 -14.11 11.32
CA GLU A 185 6.64 -15.48 11.83
C GLU A 185 5.30 -16.24 11.87
N ASN A 186 4.16 -15.60 11.54
CA ASN A 186 2.84 -16.22 11.60
C ASN A 186 2.18 -16.34 10.19
N PRO A 187 2.29 -17.49 9.51
CA PRO A 187 1.96 -17.66 8.09
C PRO A 187 0.46 -17.62 7.75
N THR A 188 -0.43 -17.36 8.72
CA THR A 188 -1.89 -17.48 8.55
C THR A 188 -2.60 -16.20 8.09
N LEU A 189 -1.92 -15.05 8.02
CA LEU A 189 -2.51 -13.79 7.56
C LEU A 189 -2.16 -13.45 6.11
N PHE A 190 -1.02 -13.93 5.62
CA PHE A 190 -0.50 -13.60 4.28
C PHE A 190 0.16 -14.85 3.67
N GLU A 191 -0.63 -15.62 2.91
CA GLU A 191 -0.25 -16.96 2.44
C GLU A 191 0.88 -16.99 1.39
N ASP A 192 1.26 -15.85 0.77
CA ASP A 192 2.13 -15.81 -0.43
C ASP A 192 3.51 -15.13 -0.30
N SER A 193 3.82 -14.41 0.79
CA SER A 193 5.17 -13.86 1.04
C SER A 193 5.45 -13.64 2.52
N PRO A 194 6.39 -14.40 3.15
CA PRO A 194 6.75 -14.19 4.55
C PRO A 194 7.65 -12.97 4.78
N ARG A 195 8.06 -12.28 3.70
CA ARG A 195 8.95 -11.11 3.77
C ARG A 195 8.27 -9.87 3.21
N PHE A 196 8.41 -8.79 3.97
CA PHE A 196 7.94 -7.46 3.62
C PHE A 196 9.08 -6.47 3.68
N TYR A 197 9.13 -5.59 2.70
CA TYR A 197 9.91 -4.37 2.79
C TYR A 197 9.04 -3.30 3.45
N VAL A 198 9.59 -2.67 4.48
CA VAL A 198 8.94 -1.58 5.23
C VAL A 198 9.83 -0.34 5.13
N HIS A 199 9.23 0.78 4.74
CA HIS A 199 9.91 2.06 4.72
C HIS A 199 10.23 2.50 6.16
N HIS A 200 11.48 2.90 6.43
CA HIS A 200 11.96 3.20 7.80
C HIS A 200 11.10 4.22 8.56
N THR A 201 10.47 5.18 7.88
CA THR A 201 9.61 6.20 8.52
C THR A 201 8.34 5.63 9.16
N ILE A 202 7.99 4.37 8.88
CA ILE A 202 6.81 3.70 9.43
C ILE A 202 7.16 2.35 10.04
N GLU A 203 8.44 2.09 10.32
CA GLU A 203 8.90 0.80 10.83
C GLU A 203 8.18 0.43 12.13
N ASP A 204 7.99 1.39 13.03
CA ASP A 204 7.33 1.16 14.32
C ASP A 204 5.80 1.00 14.17
N GLU A 205 5.19 1.64 13.18
CA GLU A 205 3.74 1.67 12.97
C GLU A 205 3.23 0.78 11.82
N PHE A 206 4.09 -0.02 11.15
CA PHE A 206 3.70 -0.70 9.91
C PHE A 206 2.50 -1.65 10.06
N LEU A 207 2.30 -2.25 11.23
CA LEU A 207 1.11 -3.05 11.52
C LEU A 207 -0.16 -2.19 11.54
N SER A 208 -0.09 -0.98 12.07
CA SER A 208 -1.21 -0.03 12.06
C SER A 208 -1.57 0.40 10.63
N VAL A 209 -0.56 0.53 9.75
CA VAL A 209 -0.76 0.81 8.32
C VAL A 209 -1.52 -0.33 7.64
N LEU A 210 -1.15 -1.59 7.92
CA LEU A 210 -1.85 -2.77 7.40
C LEU A 210 -3.29 -2.86 7.93
N ASP A 211 -3.49 -2.67 9.24
CA ASP A 211 -4.80 -2.68 9.88
C ASP A 211 -5.72 -1.58 9.31
N ALA A 212 -5.18 -0.39 9.06
CA ALA A 212 -5.92 0.73 8.46
C ALA A 212 -6.39 0.39 7.03
N ARG A 213 -5.52 -0.23 6.22
CA ARG A 213 -5.89 -0.71 4.88
C ARG A 213 -6.97 -1.79 4.92
N GLU A 214 -6.85 -2.74 5.84
CA GLU A 214 -7.89 -3.77 6.03
C GLU A 214 -9.23 -3.14 6.42
N ALA A 215 -9.21 -2.12 7.29
CA ALA A 215 -10.41 -1.43 7.75
C ALA A 215 -11.09 -0.59 6.67
N LEU A 216 -10.33 0.01 5.73
CA LEU A 216 -10.86 0.71 4.58
C LEU A 216 -11.54 -0.25 3.59
N GLY A 217 -11.09 -1.51 3.53
CA GLY A 217 -11.61 -2.53 2.63
C GLY A 217 -10.70 -2.74 1.42
N SER A 218 -11.19 -3.47 0.41
CA SER A 218 -10.39 -3.85 -0.77
C SER A 218 -10.23 -2.70 -1.77
N PHE A 219 -9.45 -1.68 -1.41
CA PHE A 219 -8.93 -0.69 -2.35
C PHE A 219 -7.66 -1.21 -3.00
N ALA A 220 -7.56 -1.12 -4.32
CA ALA A 220 -6.32 -1.42 -5.02
C ALA A 220 -5.28 -0.34 -4.71
N ASN A 221 -4.02 -0.72 -4.54
CA ASN A 221 -2.94 0.25 -4.42
C ASN A 221 -2.88 1.14 -5.67
N MET A 222 -2.67 2.44 -5.46
CA MET A 222 -2.44 3.40 -6.51
C MET A 222 -0.97 3.38 -6.91
N LEU A 223 -0.71 3.08 -8.19
CA LEU A 223 0.61 3.26 -8.78
C LEU A 223 0.72 4.67 -9.37
N LEU A 224 1.85 5.32 -9.09
CA LEU A 224 2.18 6.65 -9.60
C LEU A 224 3.00 6.54 -10.88
N THR A 225 3.18 7.66 -11.57
CA THR A 225 4.11 7.73 -12.70
C THR A 225 5.56 7.72 -12.21
N ILE A 226 6.50 7.40 -13.11
CA ILE A 226 7.95 7.41 -12.81
C ILE A 226 8.40 8.79 -12.29
N ASP A 227 7.94 9.88 -12.93
CA ASP A 227 8.31 11.24 -12.51
C ASP A 227 7.80 11.58 -11.11
N GLU A 228 6.58 11.14 -10.77
CA GLU A 228 5.99 11.31 -9.43
C GLU A 228 6.75 10.50 -8.37
N TYR A 229 7.13 9.26 -8.69
CA TYR A 229 8.00 8.46 -7.83
C TYR A 229 9.36 9.10 -7.63
N ILE A 230 9.98 9.65 -8.67
CA ILE A 230 11.27 10.35 -8.53
C ILE A 230 11.13 11.56 -7.60
N ILE A 231 10.06 12.35 -7.74
CA ILE A 231 9.79 13.50 -6.88
C ILE A 231 9.61 13.06 -5.42
N LEU A 232 8.77 12.04 -5.16
CA LEU A 232 8.58 11.50 -3.81
C LEU A 232 9.86 10.90 -3.25
N GLY A 233 10.63 10.18 -4.05
CA GLY A 233 11.89 9.58 -3.61
C GLY A 233 12.95 10.60 -3.22
N LYS A 234 12.91 11.80 -3.82
CA LYS A 234 13.81 12.92 -3.49
C LYS A 234 13.40 13.68 -2.24
N HIS A 235 12.09 13.91 -2.07
CA HIS A 235 11.58 14.90 -1.12
C HIS A 235 10.62 14.36 -0.06
N GLN A 236 10.12 13.14 -0.22
CA GLN A 236 9.04 12.55 0.61
C GLN A 236 7.78 13.43 0.69
N LEU A 237 7.61 14.28 -0.31
CA LEU A 237 6.50 15.21 -0.47
C LEU A 237 5.95 15.05 -1.87
N SER A 238 4.62 15.11 -1.99
CA SER A 238 3.92 15.03 -3.27
C SER A 238 4.05 16.36 -4.04
N LEU A 239 5.28 16.83 -4.30
CA LEU A 239 5.52 18.13 -4.92
C LEU A 239 5.07 18.20 -6.37
N PHE A 240 4.54 17.14 -6.97
CA PHE A 240 3.79 17.24 -8.23
C PHE A 240 2.40 17.88 -8.01
N GLU A 241 1.84 17.78 -6.81
CA GLU A 241 0.57 18.40 -6.42
C GLU A 241 0.70 19.91 -6.17
N PRO A 242 -0.12 20.75 -6.82
CA PRO A 242 -0.06 22.20 -6.66
C PRO A 242 -0.30 22.68 -5.22
N THR A 243 -1.21 22.04 -4.48
CA THR A 243 -1.55 22.40 -3.10
C THR A 243 -0.39 22.12 -2.14
N VAL A 244 0.31 21.00 -2.33
CA VAL A 244 1.50 20.65 -1.54
C VAL A 244 2.65 21.63 -1.84
N LYS A 245 2.89 21.95 -3.11
CA LYS A 245 3.86 23.00 -3.51
C LYS A 245 3.54 24.37 -2.93
N ASP A 246 2.27 24.74 -2.89
CA ASP A 246 1.81 26.02 -2.36
C ASP A 246 2.01 26.11 -0.83
N TYR A 247 1.73 25.03 -0.09
CA TYR A 247 2.04 24.95 1.34
C TYR A 247 3.53 25.07 1.62
N VAL A 248 4.36 24.31 0.91
CA VAL A 248 5.83 24.34 1.07
C VAL A 248 6.39 25.73 0.76
N SER A 249 5.98 26.34 -0.35
CA SER A 249 6.37 27.71 -0.71
C SER A 249 5.97 28.69 0.39
N PHE A 250 4.76 28.56 0.93
CA PHE A 250 4.28 29.40 2.01
C PHE A 250 5.15 29.30 3.26
N ILE A 251 5.62 28.10 3.65
CA ILE A 251 6.54 27.94 4.80
C ILE A 251 7.82 28.74 4.57
N PHE A 252 8.45 28.61 3.41
CA PHE A 252 9.68 29.33 3.10
C PHE A 252 9.48 30.85 2.99
N GLU A 253 8.33 31.32 2.53
CA GLU A 253 7.98 32.74 2.48
C GLU A 253 7.91 33.37 3.88
N GLN A 254 7.64 32.58 4.93
CA GLN A 254 7.62 33.10 6.30
C GLN A 254 9.03 33.40 6.86
N GLN A 255 10.09 32.92 6.19
CA GLN A 255 11.48 33.13 6.60
C GLN A 255 11.75 32.72 8.05
N PHE A 256 11.21 31.57 8.46
CA PHE A 256 11.47 31.04 9.79
C PHE A 256 12.96 30.72 9.99
N VAL A 257 13.37 30.61 11.25
CA VAL A 257 14.66 29.99 11.54
C VAL A 257 14.61 28.52 11.13
N MET A 258 15.74 28.00 10.63
CA MET A 258 15.81 26.65 10.05
C MET A 258 15.20 25.54 10.93
N PRO A 259 15.42 25.48 12.26
CA PRO A 259 14.80 24.45 13.10
C PRO A 259 13.26 24.47 13.10
N VAL A 260 12.65 25.65 12.87
CA VAL A 260 11.19 25.77 12.77
C VAL A 260 10.70 25.35 11.39
N GLU A 261 11.42 25.72 10.31
CA GLU A 261 11.13 25.23 8.95
C GLU A 261 11.19 23.70 8.90
N GLU A 262 12.27 23.11 9.43
CA GLU A 262 12.50 21.67 9.54
C GLU A 262 11.35 20.99 10.30
N ALA A 263 11.05 21.46 11.51
CA ALA A 263 10.01 20.86 12.33
C ALA A 263 8.62 20.89 11.66
N LEU A 264 8.26 21.98 11.00
CA LEU A 264 6.97 22.09 10.30
C LEU A 264 6.88 21.10 9.13
N LEU A 265 7.95 20.99 8.33
CA LEU A 265 7.97 20.14 7.14
C LEU A 265 8.09 18.65 7.50
N GLU A 266 8.93 18.30 8.49
CA GLU A 266 9.08 16.93 8.96
C GLU A 266 7.76 16.41 9.57
N LEU A 267 7.13 17.20 10.44
CA LEU A 267 5.82 16.83 10.98
C LEU A 267 4.76 16.74 9.88
N PHE A 268 4.82 17.59 8.85
CA PHE A 268 3.90 17.47 7.72
C PHE A 268 4.12 16.18 6.91
N ILE A 269 5.38 15.78 6.66
CA ILE A 269 5.70 14.48 6.05
C ILE A 269 5.12 13.34 6.90
N ASN A 270 5.36 13.35 8.22
CA ASN A 270 4.84 12.34 9.14
C ASN A 270 3.30 12.33 9.19
N MET A 271 2.66 13.49 9.08
CA MET A 271 1.20 13.59 8.98
C MET A 271 0.69 13.00 7.66
N SER A 272 1.38 13.24 6.54
CA SER A 272 1.01 12.73 5.20
C SER A 272 1.11 11.21 5.09
N VAL A 273 1.95 10.58 5.93
CA VAL A 273 1.95 9.12 6.10
C VAL A 273 0.53 8.62 6.44
N PHE A 274 -0.23 9.43 7.17
CA PHE A 274 -1.59 9.20 7.65
C PHE A 274 -1.67 8.01 8.60
N THR A 275 -1.05 8.16 9.77
CA THR A 275 -1.10 7.17 10.85
C THR A 275 -2.28 7.44 11.80
N ASN A 276 -2.49 6.56 12.77
CA ASN A 276 -3.47 6.77 13.85
C ASN A 276 -3.22 8.06 14.67
N ASP A 277 -2.06 8.69 14.53
CA ASP A 277 -1.65 9.88 15.29
C ASP A 277 -1.77 11.20 14.50
N SER A 278 -2.33 11.16 13.28
CA SER A 278 -2.36 12.33 12.38
C SER A 278 -3.02 13.57 13.00
N GLU A 279 -4.03 13.41 13.86
CA GLU A 279 -4.67 14.52 14.58
C GLU A 279 -3.71 15.18 15.59
N ASN A 280 -2.92 14.39 16.33
CA ASN A 280 -1.94 14.92 17.29
C ASN A 280 -0.76 15.58 16.59
N ILE A 281 -0.34 15.03 15.44
CA ILE A 281 0.69 15.64 14.60
C ILE A 281 0.19 16.98 14.06
N LEU A 282 -1.06 17.05 13.55
CA LEU A 282 -1.66 18.30 13.09
C LEU A 282 -1.71 19.36 14.21
N MET A 283 -2.12 18.97 15.41
CA MET A 283 -2.10 19.87 16.57
C MET A 283 -0.68 20.35 16.90
N SER A 284 0.34 19.49 16.81
CA SER A 284 1.73 19.89 17.01
C SER A 284 2.18 20.91 15.99
N ILE A 285 1.85 20.70 14.72
CA ILE A 285 2.16 21.63 13.63
C ILE A 285 1.48 22.99 13.85
N GLN A 286 0.19 22.97 14.22
CA GLN A 286 -0.56 24.19 14.54
C GLN A 286 0.03 24.94 15.72
N ASN A 287 0.38 24.25 16.82
CA ASN A 287 0.99 24.89 17.99
C ASN A 287 2.36 25.53 17.67
N ILE A 288 3.17 24.89 16.82
CA ILE A 288 4.45 25.48 16.37
C ILE A 288 4.17 26.75 15.57
N TYR A 289 3.24 26.70 14.62
CA TYR A 289 2.91 27.86 13.81
C TYR A 289 2.22 28.98 14.59
N GLU A 290 1.39 28.68 15.60
CA GLU A 290 0.84 29.67 16.53
C GLU A 290 1.93 30.35 17.36
N THR A 291 3.01 29.63 17.66
CA THR A 291 4.13 30.14 18.48
C THR A 291 5.09 31.00 17.67
N PHE A 292 5.41 30.60 16.45
CA PHE A 292 6.47 31.22 15.64
C PHE A 292 5.96 31.98 14.40
N GLY A 293 4.76 31.65 13.93
CA GLY A 293 4.11 32.21 12.75
C GLY A 293 3.50 33.59 12.99
N PRO A 294 3.34 34.40 11.93
CA PRO A 294 2.66 35.68 12.02
C PRO A 294 1.15 35.51 12.29
N ASP A 295 0.63 36.26 13.28
CA ASP A 295 -0.78 36.21 13.72
C ASP A 295 -1.79 36.42 12.57
N ASP A 296 -1.47 37.30 11.62
CA ASP A 296 -2.35 37.62 10.49
C ASP A 296 -2.38 36.54 9.40
N LYS A 297 -1.54 35.50 9.53
CA LYS A 297 -1.42 34.39 8.58
C LYS A 297 -1.93 33.05 9.10
N GLN A 298 -2.42 32.99 10.34
CA GLN A 298 -2.88 31.75 10.99
C GLN A 298 -4.00 31.05 10.19
N GLU A 299 -5.01 31.79 9.74
CA GLU A 299 -6.12 31.23 8.94
C GLU A 299 -5.64 30.73 7.57
N GLU A 300 -4.74 31.47 6.92
CA GLU A 300 -4.13 31.07 5.64
C GLU A 300 -3.29 29.79 5.79
N PHE A 301 -2.51 29.70 6.86
CA PHE A 301 -1.73 28.51 7.18
C PHE A 301 -2.62 27.28 7.38
N ILE A 302 -3.65 27.36 8.22
CA ILE A 302 -4.57 26.23 8.48
C ILE A 302 -5.23 25.77 7.18
N LYS A 303 -5.62 26.71 6.32
CA LYS A 303 -6.18 26.37 5.00
C LYS A 303 -5.15 25.61 4.15
N LYS A 304 -3.95 26.17 3.98
CA LYS A 304 -2.90 25.58 3.13
C LYS A 304 -2.45 24.20 3.61
N ILE A 305 -2.25 24.01 4.91
CA ILE A 305 -1.85 22.70 5.45
C ILE A 305 -2.95 21.65 5.27
N THR A 306 -4.22 22.04 5.46
CA THR A 306 -5.36 21.13 5.28
C THR A 306 -5.49 20.73 3.81
N GLU A 307 -5.43 21.69 2.89
CA GLU A 307 -5.48 21.42 1.44
C GLU A 307 -4.28 20.58 0.99
N ALA A 308 -3.07 20.88 1.46
CA ALA A 308 -1.89 20.08 1.13
C ALA A 308 -2.01 18.64 1.66
N PHE A 309 -2.48 18.47 2.89
CA PHE A 309 -2.69 17.15 3.49
C PHE A 309 -3.70 16.31 2.70
N MET A 310 -4.86 16.88 2.35
CA MET A 310 -5.91 16.18 1.61
C MET A 310 -5.47 15.67 0.23
N HIS A 311 -4.46 16.32 -0.37
CA HIS A 311 -3.89 15.99 -1.66
C HIS A 311 -2.54 15.26 -1.58
N SER A 312 -2.02 14.99 -0.38
CA SER A 312 -0.75 14.28 -0.25
C SER A 312 -0.94 12.78 -0.42
N VAL A 313 -0.04 12.15 -1.16
CA VAL A 313 0.04 10.69 -1.26
C VAL A 313 0.27 10.10 0.12
N SER A 314 -0.54 9.10 0.47
CA SER A 314 -0.48 8.44 1.76
C SER A 314 -0.11 6.94 1.65
N PRO A 315 0.96 6.52 2.33
CA PRO A 315 1.27 5.12 2.63
C PRO A 315 0.09 4.35 3.21
N SER A 316 -0.58 4.86 4.25
CA SER A 316 -1.74 4.18 4.85
C SER A 316 -2.91 4.00 3.90
N LEU A 317 -2.99 4.82 2.86
CA LEU A 317 -4.03 4.72 1.83
C LEU A 317 -3.55 3.98 0.57
N GLY A 318 -2.43 3.25 0.60
CA GLY A 318 -2.00 2.47 -0.58
C GLY A 318 -1.49 3.31 -1.74
N GLY A 319 -0.94 4.49 -1.46
CA GLY A 319 -0.49 5.44 -2.49
C GLY A 319 -1.57 6.42 -2.95
N HIS A 320 -2.80 6.28 -2.46
CA HIS A 320 -3.88 7.24 -2.71
C HIS A 320 -3.72 8.51 -1.87
N THR A 321 -4.43 9.56 -2.27
CA THR A 321 -4.63 10.76 -1.45
C THR A 321 -5.91 10.64 -0.62
N PRO A 322 -6.02 11.33 0.53
CA PRO A 322 -7.28 11.37 1.28
C PRO A 322 -8.48 11.80 0.43
N ILE A 323 -8.31 12.82 -0.43
CA ILE A 323 -9.40 13.28 -1.29
C ILE A 323 -9.80 12.23 -2.33
N SER A 324 -8.85 11.50 -2.94
CA SER A 324 -9.17 10.44 -3.90
C SER A 324 -9.93 9.28 -3.25
N ILE A 325 -9.58 8.92 -2.01
CA ILE A 325 -10.33 7.89 -1.26
C ILE A 325 -11.73 8.41 -0.89
N MET A 326 -11.85 9.67 -0.46
CA MET A 326 -13.17 10.27 -0.18
C MET A 326 -14.03 10.31 -1.44
N ASP A 327 -13.50 10.73 -2.57
CA ASP A 327 -14.20 10.74 -3.85
C ASP A 327 -14.61 9.32 -4.27
N GLU A 328 -13.74 8.33 -4.05
CA GLU A 328 -14.05 6.92 -4.32
C GLU A 328 -15.17 6.44 -3.41
N LEU A 329 -15.10 6.68 -2.10
CA LEU A 329 -16.14 6.35 -1.13
C LEU A 329 -17.47 7.07 -1.40
N ASP A 330 -17.44 8.35 -1.76
CA ASP A 330 -18.61 9.13 -2.13
C ASP A 330 -19.21 8.62 -3.45
N SER A 331 -18.38 8.18 -4.39
CA SER A 331 -18.82 7.51 -5.61
C SER A 331 -19.39 6.12 -5.35
N MET A 332 -18.95 5.44 -4.28
CA MET A 332 -19.54 4.19 -3.80
C MET A 332 -20.90 4.41 -3.13
N ASP A 333 -21.15 5.60 -2.56
CA ASP A 333 -22.47 5.97 -2.01
C ASP A 333 -23.47 6.40 -3.09
N ASN A 334 -23.01 6.57 -4.35
CA ASN A 334 -23.84 6.55 -5.55
C ASN A 334 -24.26 5.10 -5.91
N THR A 335 -24.79 4.36 -4.92
CA THR A 335 -25.36 3.04 -5.12
C THR A 335 -26.35 3.09 -6.28
N LYS A 336 -26.07 2.34 -7.34
CA LYS A 336 -27.06 2.14 -8.42
C LYS A 336 -28.26 1.37 -7.88
N GLN A 337 -28.06 0.60 -6.81
CA GLN A 337 -29.06 -0.30 -6.24
C GLN A 337 -29.62 0.20 -4.91
N THR A 338 -30.94 0.12 -4.73
CA THR A 338 -31.68 0.42 -3.50
C THR A 338 -32.44 -0.84 -3.06
N ASP A 339 -32.15 -1.33 -1.84
CA ASP A 339 -32.77 -2.54 -1.28
C ASP A 339 -32.73 -3.78 -2.21
N ALA A 340 -31.71 -3.91 -3.06
CA ALA A 340 -31.49 -5.02 -4.00
C ALA A 340 -30.82 -6.24 -3.33
N HIS A 341 -31.23 -6.56 -2.11
CA HIS A 341 -30.75 -7.70 -1.33
C HIS A 341 -31.89 -8.31 -0.51
N LEU A 342 -31.66 -9.48 0.10
CA LEU A 342 -32.66 -10.10 0.97
C LEU A 342 -32.91 -9.24 2.22
N LYS A 343 -34.14 -9.27 2.73
CA LYS A 343 -34.41 -8.75 4.08
C LYS A 343 -33.57 -9.50 5.09
N LYS A 344 -33.18 -8.82 6.18
CA LYS A 344 -32.32 -9.41 7.23
C LYS A 344 -32.76 -10.80 7.69
N GLU A 345 -34.05 -11.00 7.96
CA GLU A 345 -34.59 -12.30 8.40
C GLU A 345 -34.39 -13.42 7.37
N ASP A 346 -34.49 -13.08 6.08
CA ASP A 346 -34.29 -13.99 4.97
C ASP A 346 -32.79 -14.24 4.69
N ALA A 347 -31.93 -13.23 4.86
CA ALA A 347 -30.48 -13.38 4.79
C ALA A 347 -29.95 -14.28 5.93
N ASP A 348 -30.39 -14.05 7.17
CA ASP A 348 -30.08 -14.87 8.33
C ASP A 348 -30.52 -16.34 8.10
N LEU A 349 -31.72 -16.51 7.52
CA LEU A 349 -32.24 -17.83 7.14
C LEU A 349 -31.38 -18.47 6.05
N PHE A 350 -31.01 -17.74 5.00
CA PHE A 350 -30.14 -18.25 3.94
C PHE A 350 -28.81 -18.75 4.52
N TYR A 351 -28.09 -17.93 5.28
CA TYR A 351 -26.79 -18.35 5.84
C TYR A 351 -26.93 -19.51 6.83
N LYS A 352 -28.00 -19.55 7.63
CA LYS A 352 -28.29 -20.72 8.48
C LYS A 352 -28.36 -22.00 7.65
N LEU A 353 -29.13 -21.99 6.56
CA LEU A 353 -29.36 -23.18 5.74
C LEU A 353 -28.12 -23.53 4.90
N TYR A 354 -27.52 -22.54 4.25
CA TYR A 354 -26.38 -22.74 3.36
C TYR A 354 -25.13 -23.19 4.11
N PHE A 355 -24.80 -22.59 5.26
CA PHE A 355 -23.65 -23.02 6.05
C PHE A 355 -23.83 -24.41 6.68
N ALA A 356 -25.07 -24.80 7.03
CA ALA A 356 -25.34 -26.17 7.46
C ALA A 356 -25.09 -27.19 6.33
N LEU A 357 -25.51 -26.85 5.10
CA LEU A 357 -25.29 -27.68 3.93
C LEU A 357 -23.79 -27.79 3.57
N LEU A 358 -23.05 -26.68 3.62
CA LEU A 358 -21.60 -26.70 3.41
C LEU A 358 -20.87 -27.47 4.50
N GLU A 359 -21.25 -27.32 5.77
CA GLU A 359 -20.69 -28.09 6.88
C GLU A 359 -20.93 -29.59 6.71
N TYR A 360 -22.16 -29.98 6.36
CA TYR A 360 -22.52 -31.37 6.07
C TYR A 360 -21.66 -31.95 4.95
N THR A 361 -21.56 -31.21 3.83
CA THR A 361 -20.78 -31.59 2.65
C THR A 361 -19.32 -31.79 3.03
N ASN A 362 -18.72 -30.81 3.72
CA ASN A 362 -17.32 -30.87 4.11
C ASN A 362 -17.06 -32.03 5.10
N ASN A 363 -17.95 -32.25 6.06
CA ASN A 363 -17.80 -33.31 7.04
C ASN A 363 -17.92 -34.71 6.43
N LYS A 364 -18.82 -34.89 5.45
CA LYS A 364 -19.05 -36.16 4.76
C LYS A 364 -17.89 -36.51 3.81
N TYR A 365 -17.36 -35.52 3.09
CA TYR A 365 -16.38 -35.75 2.01
C TYR A 365 -14.94 -35.30 2.30
N LYS A 366 -14.69 -34.65 3.44
CA LYS A 366 -13.34 -34.20 3.89
C LYS A 366 -12.63 -33.32 2.85
N ILE A 367 -13.34 -32.33 2.33
CA ILE A 367 -12.86 -31.48 1.22
C ILE A 367 -11.82 -30.47 1.72
N ASN A 368 -12.12 -29.79 2.83
CA ASN A 368 -11.22 -28.89 3.54
C ASN A 368 -11.11 -29.34 4.99
N GLU A 369 -10.01 -30.03 5.34
CA GLU A 369 -9.83 -30.60 6.68
C GLU A 369 -9.56 -29.58 7.78
N GLU A 370 -9.15 -28.37 7.40
CA GLU A 370 -8.86 -27.27 8.33
C GLU A 370 -10.16 -26.59 8.79
N LEU A 371 -11.17 -26.54 7.92
CA LEU A 371 -12.46 -25.91 8.20
C LEU A 371 -13.51 -26.89 8.75
N LYS A 372 -13.33 -27.31 10.00
CA LYS A 372 -14.20 -28.34 10.65
C LYS A 372 -15.57 -27.85 11.10
N ARG A 373 -15.78 -26.54 11.22
CA ARG A 373 -17.02 -25.92 11.66
C ARG A 373 -17.34 -24.73 10.77
N ILE A 374 -18.55 -24.70 10.22
CA ILE A 374 -19.05 -23.66 9.32
C ILE A 374 -20.39 -23.16 9.84
N TYR A 375 -21.26 -24.08 10.29
CA TYR A 375 -22.58 -23.73 10.76
C TYR A 375 -22.52 -22.80 11.98
N LYS A 376 -23.27 -21.68 11.92
CA LYS A 376 -23.31 -20.60 12.92
C LYS A 376 -21.98 -19.89 13.20
N GLN A 377 -20.97 -20.06 12.35
CA GLN A 377 -19.78 -19.22 12.44
C GLN A 377 -20.08 -17.82 11.90
N LYS A 378 -19.45 -16.82 12.54
CA LYS A 378 -19.61 -15.40 12.19
C LYS A 378 -18.47 -14.84 11.33
N ARG A 379 -17.34 -15.55 11.24
CA ARG A 379 -16.13 -15.11 10.54
C ARG A 379 -15.62 -16.29 9.75
N LEU A 380 -15.97 -16.32 8.46
CA LEU A 380 -15.54 -17.33 7.51
C LEU A 380 -14.83 -16.62 6.38
N VAL A 381 -13.65 -17.13 6.00
CA VAL A 381 -12.91 -16.60 4.85
C VAL A 381 -13.51 -17.21 3.58
N PRO A 382 -14.00 -16.40 2.61
CA PRO A 382 -14.66 -16.90 1.40
C PRO A 382 -13.84 -17.96 0.64
N ASN A 383 -12.51 -17.80 0.56
CA ASN A 383 -11.61 -18.74 -0.13
C ASN A 383 -11.62 -20.15 0.49
N GLN A 384 -11.89 -20.28 1.79
CA GLN A 384 -11.97 -21.57 2.45
C GLN A 384 -13.28 -22.33 2.13
N LEU A 385 -14.33 -21.60 1.75
CA LEU A 385 -15.65 -22.15 1.39
C LEU A 385 -15.73 -22.55 -0.08
N LEU A 386 -14.97 -21.89 -0.96
CA LEU A 386 -15.01 -22.08 -2.40
C LEU A 386 -14.84 -23.55 -2.85
N PRO A 387 -13.86 -24.33 -2.34
CA PRO A 387 -13.72 -25.74 -2.71
C PRO A 387 -14.91 -26.60 -2.30
N ILE A 388 -15.53 -26.28 -1.16
CA ILE A 388 -16.69 -27.01 -0.61
C ILE A 388 -17.93 -26.72 -1.44
N SER A 389 -18.20 -25.43 -1.73
CA SER A 389 -19.31 -24.99 -2.59
C SER A 389 -19.20 -25.62 -4.00
N LYS A 390 -17.99 -25.59 -4.59
CA LYS A 390 -17.72 -26.22 -5.89
C LYS A 390 -18.07 -27.70 -5.88
N TYR A 391 -17.58 -28.46 -4.90
CA TYR A 391 -17.86 -29.89 -4.79
C TYR A 391 -19.35 -30.17 -4.59
N LEU A 392 -20.05 -29.39 -3.76
CA LEU A 392 -21.49 -29.50 -3.54
C LEU A 392 -22.27 -29.40 -4.86
N PHE A 393 -21.98 -28.41 -5.69
CA PHE A 393 -22.73 -28.19 -6.93
C PHE A 393 -22.30 -29.09 -8.09
N GLU A 394 -21.08 -29.66 -8.05
CA GLU A 394 -20.65 -30.76 -8.92
C GLU A 394 -21.35 -32.10 -8.55
N HIS A 395 -21.73 -32.26 -7.28
CA HIS A 395 -22.35 -33.47 -6.73
C HIS A 395 -23.72 -33.19 -6.06
N ARG A 396 -24.69 -32.71 -6.84
CA ARG A 396 -25.97 -32.20 -6.32
C ARG A 396 -26.83 -33.22 -5.54
N ASP A 397 -26.59 -34.51 -5.69
CA ASP A 397 -27.28 -35.56 -4.93
C ASP A 397 -27.01 -35.47 -3.41
N ILE A 398 -25.94 -34.77 -3.01
CA ILE A 398 -25.64 -34.44 -1.60
C ILE A 398 -26.77 -33.62 -0.96
N ILE A 399 -27.48 -32.80 -1.76
CA ILE A 399 -28.62 -32.01 -1.29
C ILE A 399 -29.79 -32.94 -0.92
N ASP A 400 -30.02 -34.00 -1.69
CA ASP A 400 -31.08 -34.97 -1.39
C ASP A 400 -30.75 -35.73 -0.09
N ASP A 401 -29.50 -36.21 0.04
CA ASP A 401 -29.01 -36.86 1.26
C ASP A 401 -29.18 -35.95 2.50
N PHE A 402 -28.83 -34.66 2.37
CA PHE A 402 -28.96 -33.69 3.46
C PHE A 402 -30.42 -33.50 3.88
N VAL A 403 -31.33 -33.43 2.90
CA VAL A 403 -32.76 -33.23 3.14
C VAL A 403 -33.39 -34.46 3.79
N ASP A 404 -33.02 -35.66 3.33
CA ASP A 404 -33.53 -36.93 3.84
C ASP A 404 -33.00 -37.25 5.25
N GLU A 405 -31.71 -37.00 5.52
CA GLU A 405 -31.10 -37.22 6.83
C GLU A 405 -31.49 -36.15 7.85
N ASN A 406 -31.75 -34.91 7.40
CA ASN A 406 -32.08 -33.74 8.22
C ASN A 406 -31.23 -33.60 9.52
N PRO A 407 -29.89 -33.57 9.42
CA PRO A 407 -29.02 -33.66 10.59
C PRO A 407 -29.12 -32.44 11.54
N TYR A 408 -29.62 -31.30 11.05
CA TYR A 408 -29.77 -30.06 11.82
C TYR A 408 -31.20 -29.81 12.29
N THR A 409 -32.10 -30.79 12.14
CA THR A 409 -33.51 -30.74 12.61
C THR A 409 -34.29 -29.55 12.04
N PHE A 410 -34.08 -29.25 10.76
CA PHE A 410 -34.77 -28.20 10.03
C PHE A 410 -36.25 -28.54 9.81
N THR A 411 -37.07 -27.49 9.74
CA THR A 411 -38.49 -27.59 9.44
C THR A 411 -38.73 -27.95 7.98
N ASN A 412 -39.95 -28.39 7.64
CA ASN A 412 -40.30 -28.72 6.25
C ASN A 412 -40.15 -27.52 5.30
N GLU A 413 -40.39 -26.29 5.77
CA GLU A 413 -40.19 -25.08 4.97
C GLU A 413 -38.70 -24.85 4.66
N GLU A 414 -37.85 -24.99 5.69
CA GLU A 414 -36.40 -24.87 5.55
C GLU A 414 -35.79 -25.95 4.64
N LEU A 415 -36.25 -27.19 4.79
CA LEU A 415 -35.83 -28.30 3.91
C LEU A 415 -36.29 -28.09 2.47
N ALA A 416 -37.46 -27.49 2.24
CA ALA A 416 -37.92 -27.15 0.90
C ALA A 416 -37.04 -26.07 0.24
N ILE A 417 -36.53 -25.10 1.01
CA ILE A 417 -35.56 -24.11 0.52
C ILE A 417 -34.26 -24.81 0.13
N VAL A 418 -33.72 -25.68 1.00
CA VAL A 418 -32.48 -26.41 0.73
C VAL A 418 -32.61 -27.32 -0.49
N ALA A 419 -33.72 -28.06 -0.62
CA ALA A 419 -34.02 -28.87 -1.80
C ALA A 419 -34.05 -28.02 -3.09
N GLY A 420 -34.54 -26.78 -2.99
CA GLY A 420 -34.54 -25.80 -4.08
C GLY A 420 -33.14 -25.50 -4.62
N PHE A 421 -32.10 -25.50 -3.79
CA PHE A 421 -30.72 -25.22 -4.22
C PHE A 421 -30.20 -26.21 -5.27
N LYS A 422 -30.83 -27.38 -5.43
CA LYS A 422 -30.54 -28.32 -6.53
C LYS A 422 -30.77 -27.71 -7.92
N GLN A 423 -31.57 -26.64 -8.02
CA GLN A 423 -31.82 -25.88 -9.26
C GLN A 423 -30.78 -24.78 -9.51
N ALA A 424 -29.71 -24.70 -8.72
CA ALA A 424 -28.66 -23.72 -8.89
C ALA A 424 -28.15 -23.64 -10.34
N VAL A 425 -27.84 -22.45 -10.83
CA VAL A 425 -27.07 -22.28 -12.07
C VAL A 425 -25.65 -21.93 -11.66
N THR A 426 -24.71 -22.82 -11.97
CA THR A 426 -23.30 -22.70 -11.58
C THR A 426 -22.48 -22.51 -12.85
N GLY A 427 -21.55 -21.57 -12.84
CA GLY A 427 -20.64 -21.42 -13.96
C GLY A 427 -19.97 -20.06 -14.02
N PHE A 428 -19.54 -19.74 -15.23
CA PHE A 428 -19.02 -18.44 -15.59
C PHE A 428 -20.13 -17.59 -16.17
N PHE A 429 -20.19 -16.34 -15.72
CA PHE A 429 -21.18 -15.37 -16.10
C PHE A 429 -20.52 -14.05 -16.46
N THR A 430 -21.26 -13.20 -17.14
CA THR A 430 -20.97 -11.77 -17.26
C THR A 430 -21.80 -11.02 -16.23
N LEU A 431 -21.16 -10.39 -15.24
CA LEU A 431 -21.83 -9.35 -14.45
C LEU A 431 -21.91 -8.12 -15.36
N TYR A 432 -23.13 -7.80 -15.80
CA TYR A 432 -23.37 -6.92 -16.94
C TYR A 432 -23.68 -5.48 -16.51
N ASP A 433 -24.62 -5.30 -15.58
CA ASP A 433 -25.00 -4.00 -15.03
C ASP A 433 -25.69 -4.15 -13.66
N PHE A 434 -25.88 -3.02 -12.99
CA PHE A 434 -26.65 -2.90 -11.76
C PHE A 434 -27.93 -2.08 -12.03
N GLU A 435 -29.08 -2.73 -11.90
CA GLU A 435 -30.39 -2.08 -11.89
C GLU A 435 -30.78 -1.73 -10.46
N GLU A 436 -31.70 -0.78 -10.29
CA GLU A 436 -32.13 -0.25 -8.98
C GLU A 436 -32.47 -1.36 -7.96
N THR A 437 -33.08 -2.46 -8.40
CA THR A 437 -33.57 -3.51 -7.48
C THR A 437 -32.89 -4.88 -7.65
N TYR A 438 -31.94 -5.04 -8.58
CA TYR A 438 -31.21 -6.29 -8.83
C TYR A 438 -29.99 -6.09 -9.72
N ALA A 439 -28.98 -6.95 -9.61
CA ALA A 439 -27.88 -7.02 -10.55
C ALA A 439 -28.25 -7.87 -11.77
N VAL A 440 -27.73 -7.50 -12.94
CA VAL A 440 -27.88 -8.28 -14.17
C VAL A 440 -26.66 -9.17 -14.33
N ILE A 441 -26.84 -10.46 -14.11
CA ILE A 441 -25.82 -11.49 -14.38
C ILE A 441 -26.28 -12.29 -15.59
N ALA A 442 -25.42 -12.49 -16.59
CA ALA A 442 -25.78 -13.12 -17.86
C ALA A 442 -24.92 -14.34 -18.18
N ASP A 443 -25.54 -15.37 -18.77
CA ASP A 443 -24.84 -16.43 -19.49
C ASP A 443 -25.10 -16.31 -21.00
N GLU A 444 -24.71 -17.31 -21.80
CA GLU A 444 -24.92 -17.30 -23.25
C GLU A 444 -26.40 -17.30 -23.69
N LYS A 445 -27.34 -17.59 -22.78
CA LYS A 445 -28.75 -17.90 -23.10
C LYS A 445 -29.75 -17.02 -22.36
N HIS A 446 -29.39 -16.51 -21.19
CA HIS A 446 -30.31 -15.81 -20.29
C HIS A 446 -29.59 -14.67 -19.56
N ARG A 447 -30.38 -13.68 -19.19
CA ARG A 447 -30.05 -12.73 -18.12
C ARG A 447 -30.77 -13.16 -16.85
N TYR A 448 -30.13 -12.98 -15.71
CA TYR A 448 -30.67 -13.28 -14.39
C TYR A 448 -30.76 -11.97 -13.60
N ALA A 449 -31.93 -11.69 -13.03
CA ALA A 449 -32.10 -10.63 -12.04
C ALA A 449 -31.70 -11.19 -10.67
N VAL A 450 -30.50 -10.85 -10.22
CA VAL A 450 -29.87 -11.41 -9.02
C VAL A 450 -29.85 -10.36 -7.92
N VAL A 451 -30.30 -10.71 -6.73
CA VAL A 451 -30.23 -9.84 -5.55
C VAL A 451 -29.15 -10.32 -4.60
N GLY A 452 -28.65 -9.40 -3.79
CA GLY A 452 -27.67 -9.69 -2.76
C GLY A 452 -28.24 -10.50 -1.61
N VAL A 453 -27.35 -11.05 -0.77
CA VAL A 453 -27.75 -11.75 0.45
C VAL A 453 -27.93 -10.73 1.58
N GLU A 454 -26.83 -10.18 2.12
CA GLU A 454 -26.86 -9.14 3.17
C GLU A 454 -26.71 -7.71 2.64
N VAL A 455 -25.98 -7.55 1.54
CA VAL A 455 -25.67 -6.27 0.91
C VAL A 455 -25.94 -6.36 -0.59
N ASN A 456 -26.21 -5.23 -1.23
CA ASN A 456 -26.37 -5.13 -2.68
C ASN A 456 -25.11 -5.62 -3.43
N LEU A 457 -25.26 -6.12 -4.66
CA LEU A 457 -24.11 -6.60 -5.43
C LEU A 457 -23.22 -5.45 -5.92
N ASP A 458 -23.75 -4.23 -6.08
CA ASP A 458 -22.92 -3.04 -6.37
C ASP A 458 -21.98 -2.66 -5.22
N ARG A 459 -22.24 -3.14 -4.01
CA ARG A 459 -21.31 -3.06 -2.87
C ARG A 459 -20.33 -4.23 -2.81
N VAL A 460 -20.72 -5.40 -3.35
CA VAL A 460 -19.88 -6.60 -3.42
C VAL A 460 -18.85 -6.51 -4.53
N TYR A 461 -19.21 -5.92 -5.68
CA TYR A 461 -18.34 -5.76 -6.84
C TYR A 461 -18.34 -4.31 -7.33
N GLN A 462 -17.17 -3.68 -7.27
CA GLN A 462 -16.97 -2.26 -7.59
C GLN A 462 -16.02 -2.04 -8.77
N GLY A 463 -15.62 -3.12 -9.45
CA GLY A 463 -14.81 -3.03 -10.67
C GLY A 463 -15.62 -2.54 -11.87
N ARG A 464 -14.96 -2.45 -13.03
CA ARG A 464 -15.59 -1.97 -14.26
C ARG A 464 -16.52 -3.03 -14.85
N LEU A 465 -17.75 -2.63 -15.15
CA LEU A 465 -18.71 -3.47 -15.88
C LEU A 465 -18.63 -3.22 -17.40
N PRO A 466 -18.95 -4.24 -18.22
CA PRO A 466 -19.23 -5.62 -17.83
C PRO A 466 -17.94 -6.40 -17.49
N VAL A 467 -18.04 -7.40 -16.62
CA VAL A 467 -16.92 -8.26 -16.20
C VAL A 467 -17.29 -9.74 -16.21
N PHE A 468 -16.31 -10.62 -16.44
CA PHE A 468 -16.50 -12.05 -16.27
C PHE A 468 -16.29 -12.50 -14.82
N VAL A 469 -17.27 -13.19 -14.29
CA VAL A 469 -17.29 -13.68 -12.90
C VAL A 469 -17.62 -15.17 -12.84
N GLN A 470 -17.16 -15.83 -11.79
CA GLN A 470 -17.60 -17.16 -11.41
C GLN A 470 -18.42 -17.07 -10.11
N THR A 471 -19.62 -17.66 -10.10
CA THR A 471 -20.50 -17.71 -8.92
C THR A 471 -21.55 -18.82 -9.05
N ASN A 472 -22.38 -19.00 -8.02
CA ASN A 472 -23.58 -19.86 -8.06
C ASN A 472 -24.83 -19.01 -7.90
N LEU A 473 -25.77 -19.12 -8.84
CA LEU A 473 -27.09 -18.49 -8.76
C LEU A 473 -28.09 -19.47 -8.15
N LEU A 474 -28.66 -19.11 -7.01
CA LEU A 474 -29.53 -19.97 -6.20
C LEU A 474 -30.97 -19.46 -6.19
N PRO A 475 -31.98 -20.35 -6.23
CA PRO A 475 -33.34 -19.97 -5.87
C PRO A 475 -33.43 -19.70 -4.39
N PHE A 476 -33.98 -18.55 -4.02
CA PHE A 476 -34.38 -18.27 -2.65
C PHE A 476 -35.76 -17.63 -2.63
N ARG A 477 -36.75 -18.39 -2.16
CA ARG A 477 -38.17 -18.02 -2.28
C ARG A 477 -38.50 -17.59 -3.73
N ASN A 478 -38.90 -16.33 -3.93
CA ASN A 478 -39.33 -15.76 -5.21
C ASN A 478 -38.24 -14.95 -5.93
N VAL A 479 -36.99 -14.99 -5.48
CA VAL A 479 -35.87 -14.26 -6.10
C VAL A 479 -34.72 -15.21 -6.45
N ILE A 480 -33.76 -14.71 -7.23
CA ILE A 480 -32.47 -15.36 -7.46
C ILE A 480 -31.43 -14.60 -6.64
N ILE A 481 -30.63 -15.33 -5.88
CA ILE A 481 -29.50 -14.78 -5.12
C ILE A 481 -28.20 -15.38 -5.65
N TYR A 482 -27.08 -14.72 -5.38
CA TYR A 482 -25.78 -15.39 -5.41
C TYR A 482 -25.50 -16.08 -4.07
N ASP A 483 -24.53 -16.98 -4.03
CA ASP A 483 -24.23 -17.80 -2.86
C ASP A 483 -23.28 -17.17 -1.83
N GLY A 484 -22.97 -15.88 -1.99
CA GLY A 484 -21.96 -15.20 -1.17
C GLY A 484 -20.53 -15.32 -1.72
N LEU A 485 -20.31 -16.08 -2.80
CA LEU A 485 -19.00 -16.29 -3.41
C LEU A 485 -19.01 -15.75 -4.85
N LEU A 486 -18.22 -14.69 -5.10
CA LEU A 486 -18.06 -14.07 -6.41
C LEU A 486 -16.57 -13.89 -6.70
N SER A 487 -16.09 -14.47 -7.79
CA SER A 487 -14.68 -14.38 -8.19
C SER A 487 -14.57 -13.78 -9.58
N GLU A 488 -13.82 -12.70 -9.73
CA GLU A 488 -13.48 -12.13 -11.03
C GLU A 488 -12.48 -13.03 -11.78
N LEU A 489 -12.65 -13.16 -13.10
CA LEU A 489 -11.69 -13.87 -13.95
C LEU A 489 -10.64 -12.88 -14.49
N PRO A 490 -9.34 -13.24 -14.47
CA PRO A 490 -8.26 -12.38 -14.98
C PRO A 490 -8.19 -12.41 -16.51
N ILE A 491 -9.26 -11.97 -17.19
CA ILE A 491 -9.39 -11.96 -18.64
C ILE A 491 -9.63 -10.52 -19.10
N GLN A 492 -8.71 -9.98 -19.92
CA GLN A 492 -8.80 -8.63 -20.46
C GLN A 492 -9.80 -8.58 -21.63
N MET A 493 -10.83 -7.74 -21.53
CA MET A 493 -11.85 -7.55 -22.57
C MET A 493 -11.23 -6.95 -23.85
N SER A 494 -11.25 -7.69 -24.96
CA SER A 494 -10.83 -7.19 -26.28
C SER A 494 -12.00 -6.57 -27.05
N SER A 495 -11.71 -5.76 -28.08
CA SER A 495 -12.72 -5.07 -28.91
C SER A 495 -13.76 -5.99 -29.56
N ASN A 496 -13.45 -7.26 -29.82
CA ASN A 496 -14.41 -8.25 -30.36
C ASN A 496 -15.44 -8.72 -29.32
N VAL A 497 -15.18 -8.53 -28.02
CA VAL A 497 -16.14 -8.88 -26.95
C VAL A 497 -17.27 -7.85 -26.86
N ILE A 498 -17.02 -6.60 -27.28
CA ILE A 498 -18.01 -5.51 -27.30
C ILE A 498 -19.20 -5.84 -28.23
N ASP A 499 -18.96 -6.49 -29.37
CA ASP A 499 -20.03 -6.92 -30.29
C ASP A 499 -20.89 -8.06 -29.69
N THR A 500 -20.33 -8.84 -28.77
CA THR A 500 -21.08 -9.90 -28.05
C THR A 500 -21.96 -9.28 -26.96
N LEU A 501 -21.51 -8.21 -26.33
CA LEU A 501 -22.23 -7.52 -25.25
C LEU A 501 -23.53 -6.85 -25.74
N GLN A 502 -23.56 -6.33 -26.98
CA GLN A 502 -24.78 -5.79 -27.60
C GLN A 502 -25.89 -6.84 -27.79
N THR A 503 -25.55 -8.14 -27.78
CA THR A 503 -26.53 -9.24 -27.89
C THR A 503 -27.08 -9.69 -26.53
N ILE A 504 -26.42 -9.34 -25.41
CA ILE A 504 -26.90 -9.68 -24.05
C ILE A 504 -28.24 -9.00 -23.76
N ASP A 505 -28.45 -7.79 -24.28
CA ASP A 505 -29.71 -7.06 -24.09
C ASP A 505 -30.94 -7.73 -24.71
N ASP A 506 -30.73 -8.61 -25.69
CA ASP A 506 -31.78 -9.38 -26.35
C ASP A 506 -32.10 -10.70 -25.62
N LEU A 507 -31.28 -11.12 -24.65
CA LEU A 507 -31.48 -12.36 -23.92
C LEU A 507 -32.67 -12.26 -22.94
N PRO A 508 -33.45 -13.34 -22.77
CA PRO A 508 -34.58 -13.37 -21.83
C PRO A 508 -34.11 -13.16 -20.38
N LEU A 509 -34.79 -12.25 -19.67
CA LEU A 509 -34.54 -11.96 -18.26
C LEU A 509 -35.35 -12.90 -17.34
N ILE A 510 -34.65 -13.72 -16.57
CA ILE A 510 -35.20 -14.62 -15.55
C ILE A 510 -35.11 -13.92 -14.19
N LYS A 511 -36.26 -13.74 -13.53
CA LYS A 511 -36.34 -13.10 -12.20
C LYS A 511 -36.52 -14.08 -11.04
N SER A 512 -36.84 -15.33 -11.33
CA SER A 512 -37.04 -16.40 -10.35
C SER A 512 -37.00 -17.76 -11.05
N PHE A 513 -36.42 -18.77 -10.40
CA PHE A 513 -36.45 -20.14 -10.90
C PHE A 513 -37.79 -20.86 -10.66
N LEU A 514 -38.73 -20.25 -9.91
CA LEU A 514 -40.06 -20.84 -9.61
C LEU A 514 -40.96 -21.05 -10.85
N ARG A 515 -40.56 -20.59 -12.04
CA ARG A 515 -41.36 -20.71 -13.28
C ARG A 515 -41.01 -21.89 -14.21
N VAL A 516 -40.18 -22.84 -13.79
CA VAL A 516 -39.91 -24.07 -14.56
C VAL A 516 -40.56 -25.32 -13.93
N MET A 517 -41.65 -25.12 -13.18
CA MET A 517 -42.54 -26.21 -12.75
C MET A 517 -43.95 -25.98 -13.32
N ASN A 518 -44.11 -26.41 -14.57
CA ASN A 518 -45.35 -26.99 -15.11
C ASN A 518 -45.01 -27.84 -16.33
#